data_AF-A0A4Y5YYP0-F1
#
_entry.id   AF-A0A4Y5YYP0-F1
#
_cell.length_a   1.000
_cell.length_b   1.000
_cell.length_c   1.000
_cell.angle_alpha   90.00
_cell.angle_beta   90.00
_cell.angle_gamma   90.00
#
_symmetry.space_group_name_H-M   'P 1'
#
loop_
_entity.id
_entity.type
_entity.pdbx_description
1 polymer ?
#
loop_
_entity_poly.entity_id
_entity_poly.type
_entity_poly.pdbx_seq_one_letter_code
_entity_poly.pdbx_strand_id
1 'polypeptide(L)'
;MTFAHATLALALALGSVAMPTRALPVVLSPAGGHTVALLAHDAHVHTEAFRKAVLLSDRVVPFKDAPVAIRNSSKFMTAVRRKVFSSTVSTFDYTPNSGGAAPLRIHARSGKSLDATLGDIVRHQTRDKSGGSTSEAGARVSDNEVAADAEDARFYPTTSDIRATNLQKKDIWVVEPSPEAGPANVSKIIHGTDAELKTLRQLEHEFERNPALKQAGGKLVGYVSQEVCHSCRAALDAFSEKYNVDITVHYLQTTGLPSSPVLADTMSEDSDIASKAGSVILRDVREKTAMELLTLPELAAPEARALAATGGVAWPDKTILERLAAAEAGDLGLPAACQGE
;
A
#
# COMPACT_ATOMS: atom_id res chain seq x y z
N MET A 1 8.08 65.35 -49.97
CA MET A 1 6.97 64.73 -49.22
C MET A 1 7.28 63.24 -49.09
N THR A 2 7.62 62.84 -47.86
CA THR A 2 7.47 61.52 -47.22
C THR A 2 7.65 60.23 -48.05
N PHE A 3 8.81 59.58 -47.88
CA PHE A 3 9.00 58.14 -48.04
C PHE A 3 8.81 57.45 -46.68
N ALA A 4 7.79 56.61 -46.53
CA ALA A 4 7.58 55.78 -45.35
C ALA A 4 8.14 54.37 -45.60
N HIS A 5 9.18 54.01 -44.85
CA HIS A 5 9.80 52.68 -44.84
C HIS A 5 8.96 51.74 -43.95
N ALA A 6 8.48 50.64 -44.52
CA ALA A 6 7.83 49.56 -43.79
C ALA A 6 8.88 48.51 -43.41
N THR A 7 9.22 48.44 -42.12
CA THR A 7 10.16 47.45 -41.57
C THR A 7 9.36 46.21 -41.12
N LEU A 8 9.46 45.13 -41.89
CA LEU A 8 8.88 43.83 -41.57
C LEU A 8 9.82 43.09 -40.60
N ALA A 9 9.44 42.98 -39.32
CA ALA A 9 10.19 42.22 -38.33
C ALA A 9 9.81 40.73 -38.41
N LEU A 10 10.70 39.91 -38.95
CA LEU A 10 10.58 38.46 -38.99
C LEU A 10 11.08 37.87 -37.66
N ALA A 11 10.17 37.51 -36.76
CA ALA A 11 10.51 36.82 -35.52
C ALA A 11 10.77 35.33 -35.82
N LEU A 12 12.04 34.92 -35.82
CA LEU A 12 12.43 33.51 -35.80
C LEU A 12 12.07 32.93 -34.41
N ALA A 13 10.96 32.22 -34.33
CA ALA A 13 10.66 31.33 -33.21
C ALA A 13 11.58 30.09 -33.32
N LEU A 14 12.73 30.13 -32.67
CA LEU A 14 13.53 28.93 -32.39
C LEU A 14 12.75 28.06 -31.40
N GLY A 15 11.87 27.21 -31.93
CA GLY A 15 11.22 26.16 -31.15
C GLY A 15 12.27 25.18 -30.66
N SER A 16 12.65 25.28 -29.39
CA SER A 16 13.42 24.25 -28.70
C SER A 16 12.57 22.98 -28.66
N VAL A 17 12.82 22.06 -29.60
CA VAL A 17 12.25 20.73 -29.56
C VAL A 17 12.97 20.00 -28.43
N ALA A 18 12.39 19.98 -27.24
CA ALA A 18 12.85 19.12 -26.15
C ALA A 18 12.79 17.68 -26.67
N MET A 19 13.95 17.07 -26.86
CA MET A 19 14.04 15.64 -27.16
C MET A 19 13.26 14.90 -26.06
N PRO A 20 12.34 13.99 -26.39
CA PRO A 20 11.65 13.21 -25.38
C PRO A 20 12.70 12.41 -24.61
N THR A 21 12.94 12.79 -23.35
CA THR A 21 13.71 11.96 -22.44
C THR A 21 12.94 10.66 -22.28
N ARG A 22 13.53 9.56 -22.71
CA ARG A 22 12.96 8.24 -22.49
C ARG A 22 13.08 7.92 -21.00
N ALA A 23 11.98 7.48 -20.39
CA ALA A 23 11.99 7.04 -18.99
C ALA A 23 13.06 5.97 -18.77
N LEU A 24 13.75 6.05 -17.64
CA LEU A 24 14.75 5.04 -17.27
C LEU A 24 14.05 3.69 -16.97
N PRO A 25 14.76 2.56 -17.14
CA PRO A 25 14.25 1.27 -16.71
C PRO A 25 13.84 1.30 -15.24
N VAL A 26 12.73 0.64 -14.89
CA VAL A 26 12.28 0.53 -13.50
C VAL A 26 13.35 -0.16 -12.66
N VAL A 27 13.75 0.49 -11.57
CA VAL A 27 14.73 -0.06 -10.63
C VAL A 27 13.99 -0.76 -9.50
N LEU A 28 14.16 -2.07 -9.37
CA LEU A 28 13.69 -2.82 -8.19
C LEU A 28 14.90 -3.19 -7.34
N SER A 29 14.90 -2.79 -6.08
CA SER A 29 16.02 -2.99 -5.18
C SER A 29 15.55 -3.56 -3.84
N PRO A 30 16.17 -4.63 -3.32
CA PRO A 30 15.95 -5.07 -1.96
C PRO A 30 16.45 -3.97 -1.00
N ALA A 31 15.72 -3.71 0.08
CA ALA A 31 16.08 -2.68 1.06
C ALA A 31 15.72 -3.12 2.48
N GLY A 32 16.31 -2.51 3.51
CA GLY A 32 15.89 -2.71 4.91
C GLY A 32 15.68 -1.37 5.63
N GLY A 33 15.84 -1.35 6.97
CA GLY A 33 15.94 -0.13 7.80
C GLY A 33 14.85 0.90 7.56
N HIS A 34 15.14 1.91 6.74
CA HIS A 34 14.19 2.98 6.38
C HIS A 34 12.89 2.45 5.76
N THR A 35 12.96 1.42 4.90
CA THR A 35 11.79 0.76 4.31
C THR A 35 10.89 0.16 5.38
N VAL A 36 11.46 -0.41 6.45
CA VAL A 36 10.70 -1.02 7.55
C VAL A 36 9.94 0.06 8.32
N ALA A 37 10.58 1.18 8.65
CA ALA A 37 9.97 2.27 9.39
C ALA A 37 8.75 2.86 8.66
N LEU A 38 8.88 3.13 7.35
CA LEU A 38 7.79 3.64 6.52
C LEU A 38 6.62 2.64 6.44
N LEU A 39 6.91 1.36 6.23
CA LEU A 39 5.86 0.34 6.11
C LEU A 39 5.22 -0.01 7.46
N ALA A 40 5.94 0.13 8.57
CA ALA A 40 5.39 -0.03 9.91
C ALA A 40 4.33 1.04 10.22
N HIS A 41 4.57 2.27 9.78
CA HIS A 41 3.59 3.36 9.87
C HIS A 41 2.28 3.04 9.16
N ASP A 42 2.37 2.69 7.88
CA ASP A 42 1.19 2.37 7.08
C ASP A 42 0.48 1.14 7.63
N ALA A 43 1.23 0.14 8.11
CA ALA A 43 0.64 -1.02 8.74
C ALA A 43 -0.11 -0.70 10.04
N HIS A 44 0.36 0.26 10.83
CA HIS A 44 -0.36 0.74 12.01
C HIS A 44 -1.69 1.39 11.61
N VAL A 45 -1.68 2.31 10.63
CA VAL A 45 -2.92 2.95 10.13
C VAL A 45 -3.90 1.93 9.56
N HIS A 46 -3.38 0.95 8.83
CA HIS A 46 -4.15 -0.16 8.35
C HIS A 46 -4.78 -1.00 9.49
N THR A 47 -4.05 -1.20 10.58
CA THR A 47 -4.55 -1.92 11.76
C THR A 47 -5.64 -1.13 12.49
N GLU A 48 -5.45 0.18 12.67
CA GLU A 48 -6.45 1.10 13.22
C GLU A 48 -7.74 1.11 12.36
N ALA A 49 -7.61 1.14 11.03
CA ALA A 49 -8.76 1.06 10.14
C ALA A 49 -9.53 -0.25 10.32
N PHE A 50 -8.83 -1.39 10.48
CA PHE A 50 -9.46 -2.67 10.84
C PHE A 50 -10.13 -2.62 12.21
N ARG A 51 -9.48 -2.03 13.22
CA ARG A 51 -10.04 -1.87 14.56
C ARG A 51 -11.38 -1.13 14.51
N LYS A 52 -11.40 0.02 13.82
CA LYS A 52 -12.61 0.83 13.62
C LYS A 52 -13.68 0.07 12.82
N ALA A 53 -13.31 -0.65 11.77
CA ALA A 53 -14.23 -1.48 11.01
C ALA A 53 -14.86 -2.60 11.86
N VAL A 54 -14.09 -3.25 12.72
CA VAL A 54 -14.61 -4.28 13.65
C VAL A 54 -15.56 -3.66 14.68
N LEU A 55 -15.21 -2.51 15.26
CA LEU A 55 -16.03 -1.82 16.27
C LEU A 55 -17.37 -1.36 15.69
N LEU A 56 -17.38 -0.87 14.46
CA LEU A 56 -18.56 -0.35 13.79
C LEU A 56 -19.39 -1.43 13.07
N SER A 57 -18.89 -2.66 13.00
CA SER A 57 -19.61 -3.76 12.36
C SER A 57 -20.75 -4.29 13.24
N ASP A 58 -21.89 -4.53 12.61
CA ASP A 58 -23.03 -5.27 13.19
C ASP A 58 -22.98 -6.77 12.92
N ARG A 59 -21.87 -7.26 12.34
CA ARG A 59 -21.72 -8.69 12.02
C ARG A 59 -21.65 -9.52 13.30
N VAL A 60 -22.22 -10.71 13.21
CA VAL A 60 -22.19 -11.73 14.26
C VAL A 60 -21.58 -13.02 13.72
N VAL A 61 -20.98 -13.80 14.61
CA VAL A 61 -20.53 -15.17 14.34
C VAL A 61 -21.28 -16.15 15.23
N PRO A 62 -21.53 -17.39 14.78
CA PRO A 62 -22.12 -18.42 15.62
C PRO A 62 -21.18 -18.76 16.79
N PHE A 63 -21.73 -18.85 18.01
CA PHE A 63 -21.00 -19.32 19.18
C PHE A 63 -21.90 -20.14 20.09
N LYS A 64 -21.67 -21.46 20.12
CA LYS A 64 -22.53 -22.43 20.82
C LYS A 64 -23.99 -22.24 20.40
N ASP A 65 -24.83 -21.72 21.29
CA ASP A 65 -26.29 -21.65 21.15
C ASP A 65 -26.80 -20.25 20.76
N ALA A 66 -25.91 -19.25 20.62
CA ALA A 66 -26.32 -17.89 20.30
C ALA A 66 -25.31 -17.17 19.37
N PRO A 67 -25.79 -16.25 18.50
CA PRO A 67 -24.90 -15.37 17.76
C PRO A 67 -24.20 -14.40 18.71
N VAL A 68 -22.90 -14.20 18.52
CA VAL A 68 -22.12 -13.19 19.26
C VAL A 68 -21.58 -12.16 18.29
N ALA A 69 -21.55 -10.89 18.69
CA ALA A 69 -20.89 -9.83 17.92
C ALA A 69 -19.44 -10.23 17.61
N ILE A 70 -18.96 -9.94 16.40
CA ILE A 70 -17.62 -10.34 15.95
C ILE A 70 -16.50 -9.88 16.90
N ARG A 71 -16.66 -8.70 17.51
CA ARG A 71 -15.73 -8.10 18.49
C ARG A 71 -15.61 -8.88 19.81
N ASN A 72 -16.53 -9.81 20.07
CA ASN A 72 -16.52 -10.66 21.27
C ASN A 72 -15.98 -12.08 20.97
N SER A 73 -15.62 -12.39 19.73
CA SER A 73 -15.18 -13.74 19.34
C SER A 73 -13.65 -13.81 19.22
N SER A 74 -13.01 -14.55 20.13
CA SER A 74 -11.56 -14.79 20.08
C SER A 74 -11.10 -15.44 18.75
N LYS A 75 -11.85 -16.44 18.26
CA LYS A 75 -11.57 -17.11 16.99
C LYS A 75 -11.62 -16.13 15.81
N PHE A 76 -12.59 -15.21 15.83
CA PHE A 76 -12.69 -14.13 14.85
C PHE A 76 -11.52 -13.17 14.94
N MET A 77 -11.18 -12.69 16.13
CA MET A 77 -10.07 -11.76 16.29
C MET A 77 -8.73 -12.37 15.87
N THR A 78 -8.46 -13.64 16.14
CA THR A 78 -7.27 -14.34 15.62
C THR A 78 -7.22 -14.34 14.09
N ALA A 79 -8.36 -14.56 13.43
CA ALA A 79 -8.42 -14.53 11.96
C ALA A 79 -8.24 -13.11 11.41
N VAL A 80 -8.81 -12.09 12.06
CA VAL A 80 -8.61 -10.67 11.69
C VAL A 80 -7.15 -10.29 11.83
N ARG A 81 -6.51 -10.57 12.97
CA ARG A 81 -5.09 -10.27 13.19
C ARG A 81 -4.23 -10.90 12.10
N ARG A 82 -4.45 -12.20 11.80
CA ARG A 82 -3.75 -12.88 10.71
C ARG A 82 -3.90 -12.17 9.38
N LYS A 83 -5.12 -11.73 9.03
CA LYS A 83 -5.34 -10.96 7.79
C LYS A 83 -4.58 -9.64 7.81
N VAL A 84 -4.69 -8.88 8.89
CA VAL A 84 -4.03 -7.56 9.08
C VAL A 84 -2.51 -7.65 8.85
N PHE A 85 -1.82 -8.60 9.48
CA PHE A 85 -0.37 -8.70 9.36
C PHE A 85 0.12 -9.45 8.10
N SER A 86 -0.76 -10.21 7.42
CA SER A 86 -0.38 -10.97 6.21
C SER A 86 -0.50 -10.18 4.91
N SER A 87 -1.30 -9.11 4.87
CA SER A 87 -1.49 -8.32 3.65
C SER A 87 -0.20 -7.62 3.20
N THR A 88 0.00 -7.43 1.91
CA THR A 88 1.05 -6.55 1.40
C THR A 88 0.66 -5.12 1.71
N VAL A 89 1.61 -4.34 2.22
CA VAL A 89 1.47 -2.88 2.37
C VAL A 89 2.52 -2.20 1.52
N SER A 90 2.17 -1.05 0.96
CA SER A 90 3.11 -0.24 0.19
C SER A 90 2.86 1.25 0.37
N THR A 91 3.93 2.03 0.21
CA THR A 91 3.92 3.49 0.21
C THR A 91 4.69 3.95 -1.02
N PHE A 92 4.15 4.92 -1.76
CA PHE A 92 4.83 5.50 -2.91
C PHE A 92 4.81 7.01 -2.83
N ASP A 93 5.98 7.61 -3.03
CA ASP A 93 6.18 9.04 -3.11
C ASP A 93 6.44 9.44 -4.56
N TYR A 94 5.50 10.21 -5.12
CA TYR A 94 5.60 10.79 -6.45
C TYR A 94 6.04 12.25 -6.36
N THR A 95 7.17 12.56 -6.98
CA THR A 95 7.71 13.92 -7.08
C THR A 95 7.66 14.36 -8.55
N PRO A 96 6.79 15.32 -8.93
CA PRO A 96 6.72 15.82 -10.29
C PRO A 96 7.97 16.63 -10.66
N ASN A 97 8.42 16.58 -11.92
CA ASN A 97 9.58 17.39 -12.35
C ASN A 97 9.25 18.89 -12.45
N SER A 98 7.97 19.24 -12.63
CA SER A 98 7.54 20.64 -12.70
C SER A 98 7.26 21.19 -11.30
N GLY A 99 7.91 22.30 -10.93
CA GLY A 99 7.73 22.94 -9.61
C GLY A 99 6.34 23.53 -9.32
N GLY A 100 5.41 23.48 -10.28
CA GLY A 100 4.03 23.95 -10.10
C GLY A 100 3.06 22.90 -9.52
N ALA A 101 3.47 21.62 -9.45
CA ALA A 101 2.63 20.55 -8.94
C ALA A 101 3.17 20.03 -7.60
N ALA A 102 2.27 19.78 -6.64
CA ALA A 102 2.66 19.27 -5.34
C ALA A 102 3.06 17.77 -5.40
N PRO A 103 4.07 17.33 -4.63
CA PRO A 103 4.34 15.92 -4.44
C PRO A 103 3.13 15.17 -3.88
N LEU A 104 3.00 13.90 -4.23
CA LEU A 104 1.95 13.02 -3.73
C LEU A 104 2.57 11.86 -2.96
N ARG A 105 1.98 11.53 -1.81
CA ARG A 105 2.25 10.29 -1.08
C ARG A 105 1.01 9.41 -1.14
N ILE A 106 1.17 8.17 -1.62
CA ILE A 106 0.09 7.20 -1.77
C ILE A 106 0.44 5.94 -0.99
N HIS A 107 -0.44 5.53 -0.07
CA HIS A 107 -0.32 4.27 0.66
C HIS A 107 -1.40 3.27 0.22
N ALA A 108 -1.04 2.00 0.18
CA ALA A 108 -1.93 0.95 -0.28
C ALA A 108 -1.77 -0.33 0.54
N ARG A 109 -2.85 -1.12 0.53
CA ARG A 109 -2.84 -2.50 1.02
C ARG A 109 -3.44 -3.43 -0.02
N SER A 110 -2.83 -4.61 -0.16
CA SER A 110 -3.39 -5.66 -0.98
C SER A 110 -4.69 -6.24 -0.41
N GLY A 111 -5.52 -6.79 -1.31
CA GLY A 111 -6.74 -7.50 -0.99
C GLY A 111 -8.03 -6.68 -1.11
N LYS A 112 -9.11 -7.21 -0.54
CA LYS A 112 -10.46 -6.65 -0.61
C LYS A 112 -10.68 -5.49 0.37
N SER A 113 -11.85 -4.87 0.29
CA SER A 113 -12.32 -3.93 1.32
C SER A 113 -12.33 -4.57 2.70
N LEU A 114 -12.28 -3.75 3.75
CA LEU A 114 -12.36 -4.16 5.14
C LEU A 114 -13.65 -4.93 5.39
N ASP A 115 -14.81 -4.40 4.96
CA ASP A 115 -16.09 -5.10 5.17
C ASP A 115 -16.16 -6.44 4.44
N ALA A 116 -15.66 -6.51 3.19
CA ALA A 116 -15.59 -7.77 2.46
C ALA A 116 -14.68 -8.79 3.15
N THR A 117 -13.54 -8.33 3.68
CA THR A 117 -12.58 -9.14 4.45
C THR A 117 -13.22 -9.68 5.73
N LEU A 118 -13.91 -8.82 6.51
CA LEU A 118 -14.64 -9.26 7.70
C LEU A 118 -15.74 -10.27 7.34
N GLY A 119 -16.47 -10.03 6.25
CA GLY A 119 -17.49 -10.94 5.73
C GLY A 119 -16.93 -12.31 5.34
N ASP A 120 -15.76 -12.36 4.68
CA ASP A 120 -15.06 -13.61 4.37
C ASP A 120 -14.68 -14.40 5.63
N ILE A 121 -14.15 -13.71 6.64
CA ILE A 121 -13.80 -14.35 7.92
C ILE A 121 -15.05 -14.95 8.59
N VAL A 122 -16.18 -14.21 8.61
CA VAL A 122 -17.46 -14.73 9.13
C VAL A 122 -17.87 -15.99 8.37
N ARG A 123 -17.90 -15.95 7.03
CA ARG A 123 -18.29 -17.09 6.18
C ARG A 123 -17.42 -18.34 6.42
N HIS A 124 -16.12 -18.15 6.63
CA HIS A 124 -15.21 -19.26 6.90
C HIS A 124 -15.39 -19.87 8.29
N GLN A 125 -16.04 -19.17 9.23
CA GLN A 125 -16.37 -19.72 10.54
C GLN A 125 -17.70 -20.48 10.56
N THR A 126 -18.59 -20.20 9.62
CA THR A 126 -19.92 -20.82 9.54
C THR A 126 -19.96 -22.06 8.65
N ARG A 127 -18.96 -22.30 7.79
CA ARG A 127 -18.88 -23.49 6.95
C ARG A 127 -18.07 -24.60 7.63
N ASP A 128 -18.72 -25.74 7.89
CA ASP A 128 -18.03 -27.01 8.05
C ASP A 128 -17.24 -27.32 6.77
N LYS A 129 -16.06 -27.88 6.92
CA LYS A 129 -15.01 -28.07 5.89
C LYS A 129 -15.53 -28.68 4.57
N SER A 130 -16.06 -27.88 3.64
CA SER A 130 -16.27 -28.28 2.23
C SER A 130 -16.67 -27.08 1.35
N GLY A 131 -15.81 -26.09 1.28
CA GLY A 131 -15.96 -25.03 0.30
C GLY A 131 -14.58 -24.46 0.04
N GLY A 132 -13.94 -24.93 -1.04
CA GLY A 132 -12.63 -24.47 -1.45
C GLY A 132 -12.57 -22.96 -1.39
N SER A 133 -11.52 -22.46 -0.74
CA SER A 133 -11.07 -21.09 -0.93
C SER A 133 -11.04 -20.86 -2.43
N THR A 134 -11.99 -20.11 -2.98
CA THR A 134 -11.79 -19.47 -4.27
C THR A 134 -10.67 -18.49 -3.99
N SER A 135 -9.45 -19.01 -4.14
CA SER A 135 -8.22 -18.27 -4.22
C SER A 135 -8.52 -16.98 -4.97
N GLU A 136 -8.08 -15.86 -4.41
CA GLU A 136 -8.15 -14.49 -4.95
C GLU A 136 -7.28 -14.37 -6.21
N ALA A 137 -7.43 -15.32 -7.11
CA ALA A 137 -6.71 -15.53 -8.33
C ALA A 137 -7.76 -15.39 -9.43
N GLY A 138 -7.77 -14.25 -10.12
CA GLY A 138 -8.22 -14.28 -11.52
C GLY A 138 -9.23 -13.28 -12.02
N ALA A 139 -9.74 -12.31 -11.25
CA ALA A 139 -10.76 -11.40 -11.77
C ALA A 139 -10.33 -9.93 -11.71
N ARG A 140 -10.72 -9.17 -12.75
CA ARG A 140 -10.88 -7.71 -12.64
C ARG A 140 -11.73 -7.44 -11.40
N VAL A 141 -11.34 -6.44 -10.60
CA VAL A 141 -12.15 -6.00 -9.47
C VAL A 141 -13.55 -5.69 -10.00
N SER A 142 -14.61 -6.07 -9.30
CA SER A 142 -15.98 -5.73 -9.71
C SER A 142 -16.37 -4.31 -9.27
N ASP A 143 -17.37 -3.70 -9.91
CA ASP A 143 -17.85 -2.35 -9.51
C ASP A 143 -18.34 -2.31 -8.06
N ASN A 144 -18.94 -3.41 -7.59
CA ASN A 144 -19.34 -3.56 -6.19
C ASN A 144 -18.14 -3.59 -5.24
N GLU A 145 -17.03 -4.24 -5.63
CA GLU A 145 -15.80 -4.25 -4.84
C GLU A 145 -15.10 -2.89 -4.85
N VAL A 146 -15.14 -2.16 -5.98
CA VAL A 146 -14.66 -0.78 -6.06
C VAL A 146 -15.46 0.13 -5.12
N ALA A 147 -16.79 0.07 -5.17
CA ALA A 147 -17.65 0.87 -4.31
C ALA A 147 -17.44 0.55 -2.82
N ALA A 148 -17.37 -0.75 -2.47
CA ALA A 148 -17.13 -1.17 -1.10
C ALA A 148 -15.75 -0.75 -0.58
N ASP A 149 -14.72 -0.76 -1.42
CA ASP A 149 -13.38 -0.32 -1.02
C ASP A 149 -13.27 1.21 -0.91
N ALA A 150 -14.01 1.95 -1.76
CA ALA A 150 -14.12 3.40 -1.62
C ALA A 150 -14.80 3.80 -0.31
N GLU A 151 -15.84 3.07 0.10
CA GLU A 151 -16.53 3.28 1.38
C GLU A 151 -15.62 3.12 2.61
N ASP A 152 -14.56 2.32 2.50
CA ASP A 152 -13.63 2.13 3.60
C ASP A 152 -12.89 3.42 3.99
N ALA A 153 -12.89 4.45 3.14
CA ALA A 153 -12.26 5.75 3.44
C ALA A 153 -12.70 6.32 4.81
N ARG A 154 -13.93 6.02 5.27
CA ARG A 154 -14.43 6.41 6.61
C ARG A 154 -13.64 5.83 7.79
N PHE A 155 -12.90 4.76 7.54
CA PHE A 155 -12.06 4.08 8.54
C PHE A 155 -10.62 4.57 8.53
N TYR A 156 -10.25 5.42 7.57
CA TYR A 156 -8.91 5.96 7.45
C TYR A 156 -8.88 7.43 7.92
N PRO A 157 -7.72 7.92 8.37
CA PRO A 157 -7.52 9.32 8.68
C PRO A 157 -7.66 10.19 7.42
N THR A 158 -8.21 11.39 7.58
CA THR A 158 -8.24 12.42 6.52
C THR A 158 -6.94 13.22 6.56
N THR A 159 -5.98 12.91 5.69
CA THR A 159 -4.69 13.63 5.58
C THR A 159 -4.37 14.03 4.15
N SER A 160 -3.21 14.68 3.98
CA SER A 160 -2.58 14.91 2.67
C SER A 160 -2.22 13.62 1.94
N ASP A 161 -2.06 12.53 2.68
CA ASP A 161 -1.67 11.24 2.14
C ASP A 161 -2.88 10.53 1.56
N ILE A 162 -2.70 9.97 0.37
CA ILE A 162 -3.79 9.37 -0.39
C ILE A 162 -3.79 7.87 -0.12
N ARG A 163 -4.91 7.35 0.37
CA ARG A 163 -5.15 5.90 0.37
C ARG A 163 -5.49 5.45 -1.04
N ALA A 164 -4.71 4.54 -1.61
CA ALA A 164 -5.07 3.88 -2.86
C ALA A 164 -6.28 2.97 -2.65
N THR A 165 -7.31 3.18 -3.48
CA THR A 165 -8.49 2.32 -3.52
C THR A 165 -8.42 1.35 -4.68
N ASN A 166 -9.24 0.30 -4.63
CA ASN A 166 -9.56 -0.51 -5.78
C ASN A 166 -10.22 0.36 -6.84
N LEU A 167 -9.63 0.42 -8.04
CA LEU A 167 -10.16 1.16 -9.17
C LEU A 167 -10.30 0.24 -10.38
N GLN A 168 -11.37 0.45 -11.15
CA GLN A 168 -11.50 -0.12 -12.49
C GLN A 168 -10.48 0.53 -13.42
N LYS A 169 -9.88 -0.28 -14.29
CA LYS A 169 -9.03 0.23 -15.35
C LYS A 169 -9.90 0.91 -16.41
N LYS A 170 -9.54 2.15 -16.78
CA LYS A 170 -10.16 2.90 -17.88
C LYS A 170 -9.40 2.69 -19.20
N ASP A 171 -10.03 2.96 -20.33
CA ASP A 171 -9.43 2.73 -21.66
C ASP A 171 -8.11 3.49 -21.87
N ILE A 172 -7.99 4.69 -21.28
CA ILE A 172 -6.81 5.54 -21.38
C ILE A 172 -5.67 5.15 -20.43
N TRP A 173 -5.95 4.28 -19.47
CA TRP A 173 -5.03 3.83 -18.43
C TRP A 173 -4.23 2.61 -18.90
N VAL A 174 -2.99 2.50 -18.44
CA VAL A 174 -2.05 1.44 -18.86
C VAL A 174 -1.83 0.37 -17.79
N VAL A 175 -2.24 0.64 -16.54
CA VAL A 175 -2.01 -0.29 -15.43
C VAL A 175 -3.02 -1.43 -15.46
N GLU A 176 -2.52 -2.61 -15.84
CA GLU A 176 -3.29 -3.85 -15.93
C GLU A 176 -2.56 -4.99 -15.21
N PRO A 177 -3.26 -5.83 -14.43
CA PRO A 177 -2.67 -7.03 -13.88
C PRO A 177 -2.41 -8.02 -15.03
N SER A 178 -1.16 -8.45 -15.17
CA SER A 178 -0.82 -9.55 -16.07
C SER A 178 -1.21 -10.89 -15.43
N PRO A 179 -1.82 -11.83 -16.17
CA PRO A 179 -2.03 -13.19 -15.68
C PRO A 179 -0.70 -13.93 -15.49
N GLU A 180 -0.48 -14.50 -14.32
CA GLU A 180 0.67 -15.35 -14.00
C GLU A 180 0.28 -16.82 -14.00
N ALA A 181 1.24 -17.71 -14.30
CA ALA A 181 1.02 -19.15 -14.18
C ALA A 181 0.75 -19.50 -12.72
N GLY A 182 -0.41 -20.12 -12.46
CA GLY A 182 -0.74 -20.58 -11.11
C GLY A 182 0.03 -21.85 -10.72
N PRO A 183 0.03 -22.22 -9.42
CA PRO A 183 0.47 -23.54 -9.00
C PRO A 183 -0.38 -24.63 -9.67
N ALA A 184 0.13 -25.87 -9.70
CA ALA A 184 -0.60 -27.01 -10.27
C ALA A 184 -2.06 -27.02 -9.77
N ASN A 185 -3.01 -27.03 -10.72
CA ASN A 185 -4.48 -26.92 -10.53
C ASN A 185 -5.10 -25.50 -10.50
N VAL A 186 -4.33 -24.42 -10.70
CA VAL A 186 -4.87 -23.07 -10.93
C VAL A 186 -4.39 -22.59 -12.30
N SER A 187 -5.31 -22.36 -13.24
CA SER A 187 -4.97 -22.09 -14.64
C SER A 187 -4.20 -20.77 -14.80
N LYS A 188 -4.60 -19.70 -14.10
CA LYS A 188 -3.91 -18.40 -14.05
C LYS A 188 -4.23 -17.67 -12.74
N ILE A 189 -3.24 -17.00 -12.14
CA ILE A 189 -3.44 -16.06 -11.02
C ILE A 189 -3.42 -14.64 -11.59
N ILE A 190 -4.42 -13.83 -11.24
CA ILE A 190 -4.44 -12.40 -11.56
C ILE A 190 -4.41 -11.63 -10.26
N HIS A 191 -3.33 -10.88 -10.07
CA HIS A 191 -2.99 -10.07 -8.90
C HIS A 191 -3.72 -8.71 -8.89
N GLY A 192 -5.00 -8.68 -9.28
CA GLY A 192 -5.72 -7.43 -9.56
C GLY A 192 -5.92 -6.46 -8.39
N THR A 193 -5.61 -6.91 -7.16
CA THR A 193 -5.74 -6.14 -5.92
C THR A 193 -4.41 -6.01 -5.17
N ASP A 194 -3.28 -6.26 -5.83
CA ASP A 194 -1.96 -6.04 -5.24
C ASP A 194 -1.76 -4.55 -4.92
N ALA A 195 -0.99 -4.27 -3.87
CA ALA A 195 -0.85 -2.92 -3.32
C ALA A 195 -0.23 -1.97 -4.36
N GLU A 196 0.78 -2.43 -5.09
CA GLU A 196 1.48 -1.69 -6.14
C GLU A 196 0.53 -1.33 -7.28
N LEU A 197 -0.31 -2.27 -7.72
CA LEU A 197 -1.27 -2.02 -8.80
C LEU A 197 -2.36 -1.03 -8.38
N LYS A 198 -2.84 -1.09 -7.13
CA LYS A 198 -3.74 -0.06 -6.59
C LYS A 198 -3.08 1.31 -6.59
N THR A 199 -1.84 1.41 -6.13
CA THR A 199 -1.10 2.67 -6.11
C THR A 199 -0.91 3.26 -7.49
N LEU A 200 -0.49 2.45 -8.47
CA LEU A 200 -0.33 2.93 -9.85
C LEU A 200 -1.65 3.39 -10.45
N ARG A 201 -2.76 2.65 -10.23
CA ARG A 201 -4.10 3.10 -10.68
C ARG A 201 -4.56 4.37 -9.97
N GLN A 202 -4.23 4.53 -8.69
CA GLN A 202 -4.52 5.76 -7.97
C GLN A 202 -3.75 6.93 -8.58
N LEU A 203 -2.47 6.76 -8.96
CA LEU A 203 -1.73 7.79 -9.68
C LEU A 203 -2.36 8.12 -11.04
N GLU A 204 -2.82 7.12 -11.80
CA GLU A 204 -3.53 7.38 -13.07
C GLU A 204 -4.82 8.19 -12.85
N HIS A 205 -5.52 7.93 -11.74
CA HIS A 205 -6.67 8.71 -11.32
C HIS A 205 -6.30 10.15 -10.96
N GLU A 206 -5.21 10.38 -10.22
CA GLU A 206 -4.72 11.72 -9.91
C GLU A 206 -4.24 12.47 -11.15
N PHE A 207 -3.59 11.78 -12.10
CA PHE A 207 -3.14 12.33 -13.38
C PHE A 207 -4.31 12.74 -14.28
N GLU A 208 -5.43 12.04 -14.21
CA GLU A 208 -6.67 12.41 -14.90
C GLU A 208 -7.31 13.65 -14.27
N ARG A 209 -7.36 13.72 -12.94
CA ARG A 209 -7.92 14.87 -12.19
C ARG A 209 -7.06 16.11 -12.28
N ASN A 210 -5.75 15.94 -12.42
CA ASN A 210 -4.79 17.01 -12.54
C ASN A 210 -3.82 16.73 -13.71
N PRO A 211 -4.19 17.16 -14.93
CA PRO A 211 -3.36 16.96 -16.12
C PRO A 211 -1.96 17.57 -16.02
N ALA A 212 -1.73 18.54 -15.13
CA ALA A 212 -0.40 19.11 -14.92
C ALA A 212 0.56 18.09 -14.29
N LEU A 213 0.07 17.20 -13.39
CA LEU A 213 0.88 16.09 -12.86
C LEU A 213 1.29 15.15 -14.00
N LYS A 214 0.32 14.77 -14.85
CA LYS A 214 0.55 13.87 -15.99
C LYS A 214 1.63 14.41 -16.94
N GLN A 215 1.58 15.71 -17.25
CA GLN A 215 2.52 16.34 -18.18
C GLN A 215 3.91 16.57 -17.59
N ALA A 216 4.02 16.65 -16.27
CA ALA A 216 5.29 16.89 -15.60
C ALA A 216 6.27 15.71 -15.74
N GLY A 217 5.78 14.49 -15.95
CA GLY A 217 6.57 13.28 -15.65
C GLY A 217 7.03 13.33 -14.19
N GLY A 218 8.10 12.64 -13.83
CA GLY A 218 8.65 12.81 -12.47
C GLY A 218 9.45 11.63 -11.99
N LYS A 219 9.56 11.53 -10.67
CA LYS A 219 10.16 10.40 -9.97
C LYS A 219 9.12 9.75 -9.08
N LEU A 220 9.10 8.43 -9.06
CA LEU A 220 8.25 7.63 -8.20
C LEU A 220 9.12 6.69 -7.37
N VAL A 221 9.13 6.88 -6.05
CA VAL A 221 9.86 6.02 -5.12
C VAL A 221 8.86 5.21 -4.32
N GLY A 222 8.88 3.89 -4.49
CA GLY A 222 8.00 2.95 -3.80
C GLY A 222 8.73 2.17 -2.70
N TYR A 223 8.00 1.84 -1.65
CA TYR A 223 8.40 0.96 -0.56
C TYR A 223 7.33 -0.15 -0.47
N VAL A 224 7.72 -1.42 -0.50
CA VAL A 224 6.79 -2.55 -0.53
C VAL A 224 7.21 -3.63 0.46
N SER A 225 6.24 -4.16 1.22
CA SER A 225 6.51 -5.16 2.26
C SER A 225 6.85 -6.56 1.74
N GLN A 226 6.88 -6.77 0.42
CA GLN A 226 7.11 -8.06 -0.24
C GLN A 226 7.84 -7.87 -1.57
N GLU A 227 8.43 -8.93 -2.13
CA GLU A 227 8.96 -8.91 -3.49
C GLU A 227 7.87 -8.53 -4.50
N VAL A 228 8.21 -7.64 -5.44
CA VAL A 228 7.31 -7.24 -6.53
C VAL A 228 7.09 -8.42 -7.48
N CYS A 229 5.83 -8.83 -7.66
CA CYS A 229 5.47 -9.93 -8.55
C CYS A 229 5.66 -9.56 -10.04
N HIS A 230 5.60 -10.56 -10.93
CA HIS A 230 5.85 -10.35 -12.36
C HIS A 230 4.84 -9.38 -12.99
N SER A 231 3.57 -9.49 -12.60
CA SER A 231 2.49 -8.64 -13.06
C SER A 231 2.62 -7.19 -12.58
N CYS A 232 3.01 -6.97 -11.32
CA CYS A 232 3.32 -5.64 -10.80
C CYS A 232 4.53 -5.01 -11.51
N ARG A 233 5.60 -5.78 -11.78
CA ARG A 233 6.75 -5.29 -12.56
C ARG A 233 6.34 -4.82 -13.95
N ALA A 234 5.59 -5.64 -14.69
CA ALA A 234 5.13 -5.27 -16.03
C ALA A 234 4.25 -3.99 -16.02
N ALA A 235 3.43 -3.81 -14.99
CA ALA A 235 2.62 -2.60 -14.82
C ALA A 235 3.47 -1.37 -14.47
N LEU A 236 4.51 -1.51 -13.65
CA LEU A 236 5.47 -0.43 -13.36
C LEU A 236 6.19 0.00 -14.65
N ASP A 237 6.66 -0.96 -15.45
CA ASP A 237 7.32 -0.67 -16.73
C ASP A 237 6.39 0.09 -17.69
N ALA A 238 5.15 -0.39 -17.85
CA ALA A 238 4.15 0.27 -18.69
C ALA A 238 3.79 1.68 -18.19
N PHE A 239 3.68 1.86 -16.86
CA PHE A 239 3.41 3.14 -16.24
C PHE A 239 4.57 4.13 -16.47
N SER A 240 5.81 3.68 -16.24
CA SER A 240 7.05 4.44 -16.47
C SER A 240 7.11 4.96 -17.91
N GLU A 241 6.93 4.06 -18.88
CA GLU A 241 6.96 4.40 -20.31
C GLU A 241 5.82 5.37 -20.70
N LYS A 242 4.61 5.13 -20.21
CA LYS A 242 3.43 5.94 -20.57
C LYS A 242 3.51 7.37 -20.06
N TYR A 243 3.99 7.56 -18.83
CA TYR A 243 3.91 8.82 -18.12
C TYR A 243 5.26 9.53 -17.95
N ASN A 244 6.35 8.95 -18.48
CA ASN A 244 7.71 9.47 -18.34
C ASN A 244 8.09 9.69 -16.86
N VAL A 245 7.92 8.64 -16.06
CA VAL A 245 8.18 8.66 -14.62
C VAL A 245 9.32 7.69 -14.32
N ASP A 246 10.40 8.18 -13.73
CA ASP A 246 11.50 7.35 -13.27
C ASP A 246 11.09 6.63 -11.99
N ILE A 247 10.99 5.30 -12.04
CA ILE A 247 10.48 4.49 -10.93
C ILE A 247 11.61 3.74 -10.24
N THR A 248 11.69 3.89 -8.92
CA THR A 248 12.49 3.05 -8.03
C THR A 248 11.58 2.40 -7.00
N VAL A 249 11.67 1.09 -6.79
CA VAL A 249 10.91 0.38 -5.76
C VAL A 249 11.87 -0.38 -4.84
N HIS A 250 11.80 -0.03 -3.56
CA HIS A 250 12.47 -0.70 -2.47
C HIS A 250 11.56 -1.77 -1.87
N TYR A 251 12.00 -3.02 -1.84
CA TYR A 251 11.16 -4.13 -1.37
C TYR A 251 11.81 -4.96 -0.25
N LEU A 252 10.96 -5.62 0.53
CA LEU A 252 11.36 -6.59 1.55
C LEU A 252 11.23 -8.03 1.02
N GLN A 253 12.30 -8.80 1.08
CA GLN A 253 12.33 -10.20 0.65
C GLN A 253 11.62 -11.07 1.69
N THR A 254 10.61 -11.82 1.26
CA THR A 254 9.84 -12.72 2.14
C THR A 254 10.31 -14.16 2.03
N THR A 255 11.10 -14.48 1.00
CA THR A 255 11.59 -15.84 0.74
C THR A 255 12.99 -16.07 1.35
N GLY A 256 13.15 -17.23 1.98
CA GLY A 256 14.37 -17.62 2.69
C GLY A 256 14.31 -17.30 4.19
N LEU A 257 14.86 -18.19 5.01
CA LEU A 257 15.02 -17.93 6.44
C LEU A 257 16.21 -16.99 6.62
N PRO A 258 16.11 -15.92 7.43
CA PRO A 258 17.30 -15.39 8.07
C PRO A 258 17.85 -16.52 8.95
N SER A 259 19.08 -16.94 8.69
CA SER A 259 19.80 -17.97 9.46
C SER A 259 20.09 -17.59 10.93
N SER A 260 19.07 -17.43 11.78
CA SER A 260 19.19 -17.34 13.26
C SER A 260 19.92 -16.12 13.87
N PRO A 261 19.91 -15.94 15.20
CA PRO A 261 19.11 -14.96 15.95
C PRO A 261 19.83 -13.63 16.24
N VAL A 262 20.99 -13.38 15.63
CA VAL A 262 21.86 -12.19 15.76
C VAL A 262 21.85 -11.34 14.47
N LEU A 263 21.12 -11.79 13.45
CA LEU A 263 21.35 -11.52 12.03
C LEU A 263 21.14 -10.08 11.49
N ALA A 264 20.86 -9.13 12.37
CA ALA A 264 20.63 -7.73 12.01
C ALA A 264 21.49 -6.74 12.83
N ASP A 265 22.42 -7.16 13.69
CA ASP A 265 23.13 -6.26 14.64
C ASP A 265 23.95 -5.11 13.99
N THR A 266 24.10 -5.10 12.67
CA THR A 266 24.51 -3.95 11.87
C THR A 266 23.91 -4.22 10.49
N MET A 267 23.14 -3.31 9.90
CA MET A 267 22.64 -3.53 8.53
C MET A 267 23.83 -3.86 7.63
N SER A 268 23.90 -5.11 7.17
CA SER A 268 24.91 -5.54 6.21
C SER A 268 24.89 -4.56 5.03
N GLU A 269 26.06 -4.21 4.48
CA GLU A 269 26.13 -3.55 3.17
C GLU A 269 25.44 -4.39 2.08
N ASP A 270 25.21 -5.67 2.37
CA ASP A 270 24.37 -6.57 1.59
C ASP A 270 22.87 -6.25 1.74
N SER A 271 22.33 -5.62 0.71
CA SER A 271 20.92 -5.25 0.60
C SER A 271 19.95 -6.43 0.66
N ASP A 272 20.35 -7.66 0.26
CA ASP A 272 19.48 -8.85 0.33
C ASP A 272 19.31 -9.32 1.78
N ILE A 273 20.41 -9.35 2.55
CA ILE A 273 20.37 -9.73 3.97
C ILE A 273 19.54 -8.70 4.75
N ALA A 274 19.80 -7.41 4.52
CA ALA A 274 19.04 -6.31 5.10
C ALA A 274 17.54 -6.41 4.80
N SER A 275 17.18 -6.80 3.58
CA SER A 275 15.81 -6.95 3.12
C SER A 275 15.07 -8.11 3.79
N LYS A 276 15.72 -9.28 3.93
CA LYS A 276 15.15 -10.43 4.64
C LYS A 276 14.97 -10.16 6.14
N ALA A 277 15.96 -9.54 6.78
CA ALA A 277 15.87 -9.14 8.18
C ALA A 277 14.73 -8.12 8.37
N GLY A 278 14.66 -7.10 7.51
CA GLY A 278 13.59 -6.11 7.54
C GLY A 278 12.19 -6.71 7.37
N SER A 279 12.05 -7.73 6.53
CA SER A 279 10.80 -8.48 6.37
C SER A 279 10.32 -9.15 7.67
N VAL A 280 11.24 -9.79 8.41
CA VAL A 280 10.94 -10.41 9.70
C VAL A 280 10.58 -9.36 10.76
N ILE A 281 11.35 -8.27 10.83
CA ILE A 281 11.08 -7.17 11.76
C ILE A 281 9.72 -6.57 11.48
N LEU A 282 9.43 -6.19 10.22
CA LEU A 282 8.14 -5.64 9.85
C LEU A 282 6.99 -6.59 10.20
N ARG A 283 7.16 -7.90 9.98
CA ARG A 283 6.15 -8.89 10.37
C ARG A 283 5.90 -8.88 11.88
N ASP A 284 6.95 -8.87 12.70
CA ASP A 284 6.84 -8.82 14.16
C ASP A 284 6.15 -7.53 14.64
N VAL A 285 6.55 -6.37 14.10
CA VAL A 285 5.90 -5.07 14.37
C VAL A 285 4.40 -5.12 14.06
N ARG A 286 4.04 -5.68 12.92
CA ARG A 286 2.64 -5.81 12.49
C ARG A 286 1.84 -6.76 13.37
N GLU A 287 2.46 -7.85 13.80
CA GLU A 287 1.86 -8.80 14.72
C GLU A 287 1.63 -8.15 16.09
N LYS A 288 2.64 -7.51 16.67
CA LYS A 288 2.55 -6.76 17.93
C LYS A 288 1.49 -5.66 17.86
N THR A 289 1.51 -4.84 16.81
CA THR A 289 0.52 -3.76 16.59
C THR A 289 -0.90 -4.34 16.49
N ALA A 290 -1.09 -5.45 15.76
CA ALA A 290 -2.38 -6.12 15.67
C ALA A 290 -2.80 -6.74 17.01
N MET A 291 -1.86 -7.23 17.82
CA MET A 291 -2.15 -7.76 19.15
C MET A 291 -2.55 -6.67 20.12
N GLU A 292 -1.90 -5.50 20.07
CA GLU A 292 -2.18 -4.33 20.90
C GLU A 292 -3.51 -3.67 20.54
N LEU A 293 -3.75 -3.39 19.26
CA LEU A 293 -4.92 -2.62 18.83
C LEU A 293 -6.20 -3.45 18.69
N LEU A 294 -6.07 -4.77 18.52
CA LEU A 294 -7.20 -5.67 18.31
C LEU A 294 -7.42 -6.58 19.52
N THR A 295 -7.21 -6.09 20.74
CA THR A 295 -7.47 -6.86 21.96
C THR A 295 -8.97 -7.01 22.21
N LEU A 296 -9.38 -8.18 22.73
CA LEU A 296 -10.78 -8.42 23.07
C LEU A 296 -11.32 -7.49 24.17
N PRO A 297 -10.61 -7.24 25.28
CA PRO A 297 -11.14 -6.40 26.36
C PRO A 297 -11.49 -4.98 25.88
N GLU A 298 -10.63 -4.37 25.07
CA GLU A 298 -10.86 -3.02 24.54
C GLU A 298 -11.98 -3.02 23.50
N LEU A 299 -11.99 -4.01 22.59
CA LEU A 299 -13.00 -4.09 21.54
C LEU A 299 -14.40 -4.44 22.08
N ALA A 300 -14.48 -5.20 23.17
CA ALA A 300 -15.73 -5.61 23.80
C ALA A 300 -16.29 -4.56 24.77
N ALA A 301 -15.53 -3.51 25.08
CA ALA A 301 -15.97 -2.47 25.99
C ALA A 301 -17.23 -1.75 25.45
N PRO A 302 -18.27 -1.51 26.29
CA PRO A 302 -19.53 -0.91 25.85
C PRO A 302 -19.38 0.42 25.11
N GLU A 303 -18.45 1.25 25.56
CA GLU A 303 -18.16 2.58 25.05
C GLU A 303 -17.29 2.57 23.78
N ALA A 304 -16.57 1.47 23.49
CA ALA A 304 -15.59 1.43 22.39
C ALA A 304 -16.25 1.70 21.03
N ARG A 305 -17.47 1.20 20.82
CA ARG A 305 -18.22 1.47 19.58
C ARG A 305 -18.62 2.94 19.45
N ALA A 306 -19.08 3.55 20.53
CA ALA A 306 -19.46 4.97 20.53
C ALA A 306 -18.24 5.85 20.28
N LEU A 307 -17.12 5.56 20.95
CA LEU A 307 -15.85 6.25 20.75
C LEU A 307 -15.32 6.08 19.32
N ALA A 308 -15.44 4.90 18.71
CA ALA A 308 -15.03 4.68 17.33
C ALA A 308 -15.91 5.42 16.30
N ALA A 309 -17.18 5.64 16.60
CA ALA A 309 -18.10 6.34 15.72
C ALA A 309 -17.79 7.84 15.64
N THR A 310 -17.36 8.44 16.76
CA THR A 310 -17.04 9.88 16.85
C THR A 310 -15.55 10.18 16.78
N GLY A 311 -14.71 9.18 17.06
CA GLY A 311 -13.26 9.29 17.06
C GLY A 311 -12.69 9.35 15.66
N GLY A 312 -11.92 10.41 15.40
CA GLY A 312 -10.99 10.42 14.28
C GLY A 312 -9.94 9.33 14.45
N VAL A 313 -9.50 8.73 13.34
CA VAL A 313 -8.25 7.97 13.35
C VAL A 313 -7.14 9.02 13.34
N ALA A 314 -6.34 9.06 14.39
CA ALA A 314 -5.13 9.87 14.39
C ALA A 314 -4.02 9.06 13.74
N TRP A 315 -3.24 9.67 12.86
CA TRP A 315 -1.94 9.09 12.52
C TRP A 315 -1.09 9.08 13.79
N PRO A 316 -0.37 7.99 14.08
CA PRO A 316 0.72 8.08 15.04
C PRO A 316 1.64 9.19 14.56
N ASP A 317 2.04 10.07 15.46
CA ASP A 317 3.00 11.13 15.15
C ASP A 317 4.22 10.48 14.48
N LYS A 318 4.68 11.06 13.37
CA LYS A 318 5.90 10.65 12.66
C LYS A 318 7.06 10.43 13.65
N THR A 319 7.13 11.27 14.68
CA THR A 319 8.11 11.18 15.76
C THR A 319 7.95 9.92 16.62
N ILE A 320 6.73 9.42 16.85
CA ILE A 320 6.48 8.14 17.56
C ILE A 320 6.97 6.96 16.71
N LEU A 321 6.84 7.04 15.40
CA LEU A 321 7.24 5.98 14.48
C LEU A 321 8.72 5.99 14.20
N GLU A 322 9.32 7.17 14.09
CA GLU A 322 10.77 7.35 14.11
C GLU A 322 11.33 6.87 15.44
N ARG A 323 10.62 7.03 16.57
CA ARG A 323 11.00 6.45 17.86
C ARG A 323 10.77 4.95 17.97
N LEU A 324 9.72 4.38 17.38
CA LEU A 324 9.52 2.93 17.31
C LEU A 324 10.58 2.32 16.40
N ALA A 325 10.81 2.90 15.23
CA ALA A 325 11.89 2.52 14.34
C ALA A 325 13.27 2.70 14.98
N ALA A 326 13.49 3.76 15.78
CA ALA A 326 14.75 3.99 16.49
C ALA A 326 14.92 3.13 17.75
N ALA A 327 13.83 2.82 18.47
CA ALA A 327 13.85 1.95 19.64
C ALA A 327 14.00 0.49 19.22
N GLU A 328 13.30 0.06 18.17
CA GLU A 328 13.48 -1.25 17.58
C GLU A 328 14.83 -1.34 16.85
N ALA A 329 15.30 -0.26 16.20
CA ALA A 329 16.68 -0.17 15.74
C ALA A 329 17.67 -0.35 16.90
N GLY A 330 17.49 0.35 18.01
CA GLY A 330 18.34 0.24 19.19
C GLY A 330 18.31 -1.14 19.84
N ASP A 331 17.14 -1.76 19.94
CA ASP A 331 16.94 -3.12 20.46
C ASP A 331 17.46 -4.20 19.50
N LEU A 332 17.66 -3.86 18.22
CA LEU A 332 18.20 -4.71 17.16
C LEU A 332 19.64 -4.32 16.74
N GLY A 333 20.33 -3.45 17.49
CA GLY A 333 21.70 -3.03 17.21
C GLY A 333 21.91 -2.12 15.98
N LEU A 334 20.84 -1.67 15.32
CA LEU A 334 20.93 -0.81 14.13
C LEU A 334 21.44 0.60 14.51
N PRO A 335 22.32 1.23 13.70
CA PRO A 335 22.60 2.65 13.86
C PRO A 335 21.29 3.43 13.67
N ALA A 336 21.02 4.40 14.55
CA ALA A 336 19.86 5.26 14.43
C ALA A 336 19.80 5.81 13.00
N ALA A 337 18.70 5.55 12.29
CA ALA A 337 18.54 5.93 10.89
C ALA A 337 19.02 7.37 10.70
N CYS A 338 19.94 7.57 9.75
CA CYS A 338 20.57 8.86 9.47
C CYS A 338 19.53 9.97 9.56
N GLN A 339 19.65 10.81 10.59
CA GLN A 339 18.90 12.05 10.68
C GLN A 339 19.29 12.83 9.42
N GLY A 340 18.33 13.05 8.53
CA GLY A 340 18.56 13.70 7.25
C GLY A 340 19.23 15.06 7.45
N GLU A 341 20.29 15.29 6.65
CA GLU A 341 20.71 16.62 6.24
C GLU A 341 19.64 17.29 5.37
#